data_AF-A0A9D2JC19-F1
#
_entry.id   AF-A0A9D2JC19-F1
#
_cell.length_a   1.000
_cell.length_b   1.000
_cell.length_c   1.000
_cell.angle_alpha   90.00
_cell.angle_beta   90.00
_cell.angle_gamma   90.00
#
_symmetry.space_group_name_H-M   'P 1'
#
loop_
_entity.id
_entity.type
_entity.pdbx_description
1 polymer ?
#
loop_
_entity_poly.entity_id
_entity_poly.type
_entity_poly.pdbx_seq_one_letter_code
_entity_poly.pdbx_strand_id
1 'polypeptide(L)'
;MNQKKNSEKRGQKKEMSTVVFLICLAAVCLVVYGAVRLIMTRSLTGGNQGQEPAASGSETDSEADPQNASETVGQEALDTMEQYLQAGSYQELYDYYESQEQHSSADRKYWEVASVWRWMSFMNDTKDALAAAQEESGAGGYYGISYALSGASEACGIIDEALNDGVSRGNEEILTGFRDEILTFLRDDLQMTEEEIAQVTERSGSTPDWDAMETVIRDRLGI
;
A
#
# COMPACT_ATOMS: atom_id res chain seq x y z
N MET A 1 -20.78 -1.94 52.32
CA MET A 1 -20.36 -3.22 51.71
C MET A 1 -20.89 -3.50 50.30
N ASN A 2 -21.76 -2.66 49.70
CA ASN A 2 -22.37 -2.95 48.38
C ASN A 2 -21.69 -2.33 47.15
N GLN A 3 -20.72 -1.40 47.29
CA GLN A 3 -20.06 -0.81 46.12
C GLN A 3 -18.95 -1.70 45.51
N LYS A 4 -18.28 -2.55 46.31
CA LYS A 4 -17.15 -3.37 45.84
C LYS A 4 -17.57 -4.50 44.88
N LYS A 5 -18.80 -5.02 45.00
CA LYS A 5 -19.32 -6.09 44.13
C LYS A 5 -19.70 -5.63 42.71
N ASN A 6 -19.92 -4.32 42.50
CA ASN A 6 -20.29 -3.80 41.18
C ASN A 6 -19.08 -3.49 40.28
N SER A 7 -17.89 -3.25 40.84
CA SER A 7 -16.67 -3.04 40.04
C SER A 7 -16.14 -4.35 39.48
N GLU A 8 -16.17 -5.44 40.25
CA GLU A 8 -15.73 -6.78 39.80
C GLU A 8 -16.60 -7.33 38.66
N LYS A 9 -17.92 -7.10 38.70
CA LYS A 9 -18.83 -7.49 37.61
C LYS A 9 -18.62 -6.70 36.31
N ARG A 10 -18.14 -5.45 36.37
CA ARG A 10 -17.83 -4.65 35.17
C ARG A 10 -16.49 -5.05 34.54
N GLY A 11 -15.50 -5.44 35.35
CA GLY A 11 -14.22 -5.98 34.87
C GLY A 11 -14.39 -7.27 34.08
N GLN A 12 -15.11 -8.26 34.64
CA GLN A 12 -15.37 -9.53 33.96
C GLN A 12 -16.16 -9.39 32.64
N LYS A 13 -17.05 -8.40 32.55
CA LYS A 13 -17.84 -8.17 31.33
C LYS A 13 -17.01 -7.55 30.20
N LYS A 14 -16.00 -6.72 30.53
CA LYS A 14 -15.05 -6.19 29.55
C LYS A 14 -14.10 -7.28 29.03
N GLU A 15 -13.58 -8.11 29.91
CA GLU A 15 -12.67 -9.20 29.52
C GLU A 15 -13.34 -10.24 28.62
N MET A 16 -14.59 -10.62 28.91
CA MET A 16 -15.36 -11.51 28.03
C MET A 16 -15.60 -10.91 26.64
N SER A 17 -15.79 -9.60 26.54
CA SER A 17 -15.99 -8.92 25.26
C SER A 17 -14.73 -8.92 24.39
N THR A 18 -13.57 -8.73 25.00
CA THR A 18 -12.28 -8.74 24.28
C THR A 18 -11.92 -10.13 23.78
N VAL A 19 -12.15 -11.17 24.59
CA VAL A 19 -11.87 -12.57 24.18
C VAL A 19 -12.78 -13.00 23.04
N VAL A 20 -14.07 -12.64 23.06
CA VAL A 20 -15.00 -12.94 21.94
C VAL A 20 -14.57 -12.21 20.67
N PHE A 21 -14.14 -10.95 20.76
CA PHE A 21 -13.65 -10.19 19.61
C PHE A 21 -12.40 -10.84 18.99
N LEU A 22 -11.43 -11.27 19.81
CA LEU A 22 -10.22 -11.95 19.33
C LEU A 22 -10.51 -13.30 18.67
N ILE A 23 -11.49 -14.07 19.18
CA ILE A 23 -11.91 -15.33 18.57
C ILE A 23 -12.58 -15.08 17.20
N CYS A 24 -13.42 -14.06 17.10
CA CYS A 24 -14.05 -13.67 15.83
C CYS A 24 -13.01 -13.22 14.80
N LEU A 25 -12.03 -12.40 15.22
CA LEU A 25 -10.94 -11.95 14.34
C LEU A 25 -10.11 -13.13 13.82
N ALA A 26 -9.72 -14.06 14.70
CA ALA A 26 -8.99 -15.26 14.30
C ALA A 26 -9.77 -16.14 13.33
N ALA A 27 -11.09 -16.28 13.52
CA ALA A 27 -11.95 -17.03 12.60
C ALA A 27 -12.02 -16.39 11.21
N VAL A 28 -12.12 -15.05 11.14
CA VAL A 28 -12.09 -14.31 9.87
C VAL A 28 -10.74 -14.49 9.16
N CYS A 29 -9.62 -14.37 9.89
CA CYS A 29 -8.29 -14.59 9.32
C CYS A 29 -8.12 -16.01 8.75
N LEU A 30 -8.66 -17.04 9.42
CA LEU A 30 -8.61 -18.42 8.93
C LEU A 30 -9.45 -18.64 7.67
N VAL A 31 -10.62 -18.00 7.55
CA VAL A 31 -11.47 -18.08 6.36
C VAL A 31 -10.81 -17.38 5.17
N VAL A 32 -10.27 -16.18 5.38
CA VAL A 32 -9.54 -15.43 4.34
C VAL A 32 -8.31 -16.20 3.87
N TYR A 33 -7.51 -16.72 4.81
CA TYR A 33 -6.33 -17.52 4.48
C TYR A 33 -6.70 -18.82 3.72
N GLY A 34 -7.77 -19.50 4.13
CA GLY A 34 -8.29 -20.67 3.43
C GLY A 34 -8.75 -20.39 2.00
N ALA A 35 -9.43 -19.26 1.78
CA ALA A 35 -9.89 -18.84 0.46
C ALA A 35 -8.72 -18.49 -0.47
N VAL A 36 -7.73 -17.73 0.01
CA VAL A 36 -6.52 -17.38 -0.75
C VAL A 36 -5.75 -18.64 -1.15
N ARG A 37 -5.58 -19.59 -0.23
CA ARG A 37 -4.86 -20.85 -0.52
C ARG A 37 -5.58 -21.71 -1.55
N LEU A 38 -6.93 -21.72 -1.56
CA LEU A 38 -7.73 -22.48 -2.53
C LEU A 38 -7.64 -21.89 -3.94
N ILE A 39 -7.57 -20.56 -4.05
CA ILE A 39 -7.37 -19.86 -5.33
C ILE A 39 -5.98 -20.19 -5.89
N MET A 40 -4.93 -20.12 -5.06
CA MET A 40 -3.57 -20.46 -5.50
C MET A 40 -3.39 -21.93 -5.89
N THR A 41 -4.10 -22.88 -5.28
CA THR A 41 -4.01 -24.30 -5.68
C THR A 41 -4.74 -24.64 -6.98
N ARG A 42 -5.81 -23.90 -7.32
CA ARG A 42 -6.51 -24.08 -8.61
C ARG A 42 -5.71 -23.56 -9.81
N SER A 43 -4.89 -22.52 -9.63
CA SER A 43 -4.00 -22.03 -10.69
C SER A 43 -2.86 -23.00 -11.03
N LEU A 44 -2.51 -23.94 -10.14
CA LEU A 44 -1.42 -24.90 -10.35
C LEU A 44 -1.87 -26.27 -10.91
N THR A 45 -3.17 -26.52 -11.08
CA THR A 45 -3.70 -27.83 -11.54
C THR A 45 -4.56 -27.77 -12.81
N GLY A 46 -4.65 -26.61 -13.47
CA GLY A 46 -5.34 -26.43 -14.76
C GLY A 46 -4.53 -26.91 -15.98
N GLY A 47 -3.90 -28.08 -15.90
CA GLY A 47 -3.17 -28.71 -16.99
C GLY A 47 -3.99 -29.81 -17.66
N ASN A 48 -4.57 -29.46 -18.82
CA ASN A 48 -4.64 -30.26 -20.05
C ASN A 48 -5.09 -31.75 -19.94
N GLN A 49 -6.32 -32.04 -20.37
CA GLN A 49 -6.69 -33.37 -20.86
C GLN A 49 -7.36 -33.28 -22.23
N GLY A 50 -6.68 -33.87 -23.22
CA GLY A 50 -7.29 -34.59 -24.34
C GLY A 50 -7.28 -33.86 -25.68
N GLN A 51 -6.27 -34.10 -26.52
CA GLN A 51 -6.39 -35.00 -27.68
C GLN A 51 -5.11 -35.00 -28.55
N GLU A 52 -4.59 -36.21 -28.77
CA GLU A 52 -3.74 -36.60 -29.91
C GLU A 52 -4.43 -37.83 -30.56
N PRO A 53 -4.07 -38.30 -31.78
CA PRO A 53 -3.04 -37.77 -32.68
C PRO A 53 -3.46 -37.72 -34.18
N ALA A 54 -2.68 -37.00 -34.99
CA ALA A 54 -2.31 -37.49 -36.33
C ALA A 54 -1.03 -36.79 -36.82
N ALA A 55 -0.03 -37.61 -37.16
CA ALA A 55 1.29 -37.25 -37.65
C ALA A 55 1.30 -36.45 -38.96
N SER A 56 2.34 -35.62 -39.15
CA SER A 56 3.23 -35.69 -40.32
C SER A 56 4.28 -34.57 -40.26
N GLY A 57 5.56 -34.97 -40.14
CA GLY A 57 6.70 -34.38 -40.85
C GLY A 57 7.10 -32.92 -40.59
N SER A 58 8.27 -32.73 -39.98
CA SER A 58 9.40 -31.98 -40.55
C SER A 58 10.40 -31.68 -39.44
N GLU A 59 11.54 -32.34 -39.49
CA GLU A 59 12.73 -32.01 -38.69
C GLU A 59 13.16 -30.57 -39.00
N THR A 60 13.10 -29.71 -37.99
CA THR A 60 14.05 -28.61 -37.80
C THR A 60 14.19 -28.40 -36.30
N ASP A 61 15.24 -29.00 -35.73
CA ASP A 61 15.79 -28.64 -34.43
C ASP A 61 16.18 -27.15 -34.49
N SER A 62 15.33 -26.30 -33.94
CA SER A 62 15.73 -24.96 -33.51
C SER A 62 15.89 -25.05 -32.00
N GLU A 63 17.14 -25.24 -31.55
CA GLU A 63 17.53 -24.96 -30.17
C GLU A 63 17.12 -23.51 -29.87
N ALA A 64 16.00 -23.33 -29.18
CA ALA A 64 15.65 -22.05 -28.60
C ALA A 64 16.66 -21.79 -27.48
N ASP A 65 17.58 -20.87 -27.75
CA ASP A 65 18.58 -20.43 -26.79
C ASP A 65 17.88 -19.93 -25.52
N PRO A 66 18.07 -20.58 -24.35
CA PRO A 66 17.39 -20.22 -23.11
C PRO A 66 17.68 -18.78 -22.65
N GLN A 67 18.72 -18.13 -23.19
CA GLN A 67 18.97 -16.71 -22.95
C GLN A 67 17.92 -15.81 -23.62
N ASN A 68 17.34 -16.21 -24.75
CA ASN A 68 16.39 -15.41 -25.52
C ASN A 68 14.95 -15.45 -24.93
N ALA A 69 14.58 -16.58 -24.29
CA ALA A 69 13.31 -16.70 -23.58
C ALA A 69 13.27 -15.84 -22.29
N SER A 70 14.41 -15.65 -21.62
CA SER A 70 14.49 -14.79 -20.43
C SER A 70 14.42 -13.30 -20.76
N GLU A 71 14.99 -12.87 -21.88
CA GLU A 71 14.96 -11.47 -22.32
C GLU A 71 13.55 -11.05 -22.78
N THR A 72 12.81 -11.95 -23.42
CA THR A 72 11.43 -11.70 -23.88
C THR A 72 10.44 -11.56 -22.71
N VAL A 73 10.55 -12.41 -21.68
CA VAL A 73 9.72 -12.32 -20.47
C VAL A 73 9.98 -11.02 -19.70
N GLY A 74 11.24 -10.58 -19.61
CA GLY A 74 11.60 -9.31 -18.98
C GLY A 74 11.02 -8.09 -19.71
N GLN A 75 11.00 -8.11 -21.04
CA GLN A 75 10.43 -7.03 -21.84
C GLN A 75 8.91 -6.96 -21.74
N GLU A 76 8.21 -8.11 -21.78
CA GLU A 76 6.75 -8.16 -21.61
C GLU A 76 6.30 -7.60 -20.25
N ALA A 77 7.08 -7.83 -19.20
CA ALA A 77 6.81 -7.27 -17.88
C ALA A 77 6.97 -5.74 -17.85
N LEU A 78 8.03 -5.21 -18.46
CA LEU A 78 8.26 -3.77 -18.58
C LEU A 78 7.16 -3.08 -19.41
N ASP A 79 6.71 -3.72 -20.49
CA ASP A 79 5.65 -3.19 -21.35
C ASP A 79 4.30 -3.15 -20.61
N THR A 80 4.03 -4.16 -19.78
CA THR A 80 2.81 -4.21 -18.95
C THR A 80 2.82 -3.11 -17.88
N MET A 81 3.97 -2.91 -17.20
CA MET A 81 4.12 -1.83 -16.23
C MET A 81 4.00 -0.45 -16.88
N GLU A 82 4.57 -0.25 -18.07
CA GLU A 82 4.42 1.01 -18.82
C GLU A 82 2.95 1.29 -19.17
N GLN A 83 2.19 0.27 -19.57
CA GLN A 83 0.76 0.42 -19.85
C GLN A 83 -0.03 0.89 -18.62
N TYR A 84 0.19 0.28 -17.45
CA TYR A 84 -0.47 0.72 -16.22
C TYR A 84 -0.03 2.13 -15.81
N LEU A 85 1.26 2.45 -15.95
CA LEU A 85 1.79 3.79 -15.67
C LEU A 85 1.13 4.86 -16.54
N GLN A 86 1.08 4.65 -17.86
CA GLN A 86 0.47 5.59 -18.81
C GLN A 86 -1.05 5.73 -18.63
N ALA A 87 -1.72 4.68 -18.16
CA ALA A 87 -3.13 4.70 -17.84
C ALA A 87 -3.45 5.41 -16.50
N GLY A 88 -2.45 5.69 -15.67
CA GLY A 88 -2.65 6.14 -14.29
C GLY A 88 -3.23 5.06 -13.37
N SER A 89 -3.15 3.80 -13.77
CA SER A 89 -3.64 2.62 -13.04
C SER A 89 -2.61 2.18 -12.00
N TYR A 90 -2.36 3.03 -11.00
CA TYR A 90 -1.27 2.85 -10.04
C TYR A 90 -1.48 1.69 -9.06
N GLN A 91 -2.73 1.35 -8.74
CA GLN A 91 -3.04 0.14 -7.95
C GLN A 91 -2.64 -1.12 -8.74
N GLU A 92 -3.07 -1.22 -10.00
CA GLU A 92 -2.72 -2.34 -10.86
C GLU A 92 -1.22 -2.39 -11.14
N LEU A 93 -0.56 -1.24 -11.26
CA LEU A 93 0.90 -1.15 -11.36
C LEU A 93 1.59 -1.73 -10.12
N TYR A 94 1.13 -1.35 -8.92
CA TYR A 94 1.67 -1.84 -7.65
C TYR A 94 1.47 -3.36 -7.51
N ASP A 95 0.25 -3.84 -7.73
CA ASP A 95 -0.08 -5.26 -7.64
C ASP A 95 0.71 -6.09 -8.65
N TYR A 96 0.86 -5.58 -9.88
CA TYR A 96 1.67 -6.25 -10.90
C TYR A 96 3.15 -6.26 -10.53
N TYR A 97 3.71 -5.13 -10.07
CA TYR A 97 5.10 -5.02 -9.64
C TYR A 97 5.43 -5.98 -8.50
N GLU A 98 4.61 -6.01 -7.44
CA GLU A 98 4.79 -6.91 -6.28
C GLU A 98 4.65 -8.40 -6.66
N SER A 99 3.93 -8.71 -7.74
CA SER A 99 3.82 -10.08 -8.25
C SER A 99 5.04 -10.53 -9.07
N GLN A 100 5.93 -9.61 -9.47
CA GLN A 100 7.16 -9.93 -10.17
C GLN A 100 8.25 -10.39 -9.18
N GLU A 101 8.91 -11.51 -9.48
CA GLU A 101 10.02 -12.03 -8.66
C GLU A 101 11.38 -11.38 -9.02
N GLN A 102 11.42 -10.58 -10.08
CA GLN A 102 12.64 -9.95 -10.59
C GLN A 102 12.55 -8.44 -10.47
N HIS A 103 13.54 -7.86 -9.77
CA HIS A 103 13.71 -6.42 -9.64
C HIS A 103 15.06 -6.03 -10.23
N SER A 104 15.04 -5.02 -11.10
CA SER A 104 16.18 -4.57 -11.89
C SER A 104 16.23 -3.04 -11.91
N SER A 105 17.34 -2.48 -12.37
CA SER A 105 17.40 -1.02 -12.58
C SER A 105 16.41 -0.52 -13.65
N ALA A 106 15.94 -1.40 -14.55
CA ALA A 106 15.02 -1.05 -15.63
C ALA A 106 13.58 -0.82 -15.14
N ASP A 107 13.16 -1.49 -14.07
CA ASP A 107 11.81 -1.34 -13.50
C ASP A 107 11.72 -0.31 -12.35
N ARG A 108 12.86 0.30 -11.99
CA ARG A 108 12.97 1.23 -10.86
C ARG A 108 11.93 2.36 -10.86
N LYS A 109 11.63 2.93 -12.04
CA LYS A 109 10.65 4.02 -12.15
C LYS A 109 9.23 3.59 -11.78
N TYR A 110 8.88 2.33 -12.07
CA TYR A 110 7.57 1.76 -11.76
C TYR A 110 7.45 1.50 -10.26
N TRP A 111 8.51 0.97 -9.66
CA TRP A 111 8.60 0.81 -8.20
C TRP A 111 8.41 2.14 -7.48
N GLU A 112 9.11 3.20 -7.91
CA GLU A 112 9.02 4.54 -7.31
C GLU A 112 7.59 5.06 -7.35
N VAL A 113 6.96 5.07 -8.53
CA VAL A 113 5.59 5.56 -8.70
C VAL A 113 4.59 4.73 -7.91
N ALA A 114 4.66 3.40 -8.03
CA ALA A 114 3.73 2.48 -7.37
C ALA A 114 3.85 2.54 -5.84
N SER A 115 5.07 2.63 -5.31
CA SER A 115 5.33 2.72 -3.87
C SER A 115 4.86 4.05 -3.29
N VAL A 116 5.13 5.16 -3.98
CA VAL A 116 4.65 6.49 -3.55
C VAL A 116 3.13 6.51 -3.54
N TRP A 117 2.49 6.04 -4.61
CA TRP A 117 1.03 5.95 -4.67
C TRP A 117 0.46 5.08 -3.54
N ARG A 118 1.10 3.93 -3.25
CA ARG A 118 0.68 3.05 -2.16
C ARG A 118 0.74 3.77 -0.81
N TRP A 119 1.79 4.53 -0.52
CA TRP A 119 1.86 5.34 0.70
C TRP A 119 0.80 6.44 0.72
N MET A 120 0.50 7.06 -0.43
CA MET A 120 -0.57 8.04 -0.56
C MET A 120 -1.97 7.48 -0.32
N SER A 121 -2.19 6.18 -0.55
CA SER A 121 -3.49 5.56 -0.25
C SER A 121 -3.91 5.74 1.21
N PHE A 122 -2.95 5.73 2.16
CA PHE A 122 -3.24 5.96 3.57
C PHE A 122 -3.65 7.41 3.89
N MET A 123 -3.16 8.37 3.11
CA MET A 123 -3.60 9.76 3.20
C MET A 123 -5.04 9.90 2.69
N ASN A 124 -5.38 9.22 1.60
CA ASN A 124 -6.75 9.21 1.07
C ASN A 124 -7.74 8.57 2.05
N ASP A 125 -7.38 7.42 2.64
CA ASP A 125 -8.20 6.79 3.69
C ASP A 125 -8.41 7.74 4.89
N THR A 126 -7.39 8.51 5.24
CA THR A 126 -7.48 9.51 6.31
C THR A 126 -8.35 10.71 5.94
N LYS A 127 -8.26 11.21 4.70
CA LYS A 127 -9.15 12.27 4.18
C LYS A 127 -10.62 11.84 4.27
N ASP A 128 -10.92 10.64 3.81
CA ASP A 128 -12.29 10.09 3.85
C ASP A 128 -12.78 9.96 5.30
N ALA A 129 -11.91 9.52 6.22
CA ALA A 129 -12.22 9.46 7.65
C ALA A 129 -12.43 10.85 8.27
N LEU A 130 -11.65 11.87 7.89
CA LEU A 130 -11.82 13.26 8.33
C LEU A 130 -13.18 13.81 7.90
N ALA A 131 -13.55 13.59 6.63
CA ALA A 131 -14.82 14.05 6.09
C ALA A 131 -16.00 13.40 6.83
N ALA A 132 -15.96 12.09 7.05
CA ALA A 132 -17.00 11.38 7.80
C ALA A 132 -17.14 11.86 9.25
N ALA A 133 -16.02 12.16 9.93
CA ALA A 133 -16.02 12.65 11.30
C ALA A 133 -16.64 14.06 11.45
N GLN A 134 -16.59 14.88 10.40
CA GLN A 134 -17.24 16.19 10.39
C GLN A 134 -18.76 16.09 10.18
N GLU A 135 -19.24 15.06 9.49
CA GLU A 135 -20.67 14.84 9.22
C GLU A 135 -21.41 14.17 10.39
N GLU A 136 -20.79 13.18 11.05
CA GLU A 136 -21.40 12.50 12.18
C GLU A 136 -21.02 13.14 13.52
N SER A 137 -21.99 13.82 14.15
CA SER A 137 -21.86 14.37 15.50
C SER A 137 -21.69 13.26 16.56
N GLY A 138 -20.47 12.73 16.66
CA GLY A 138 -20.00 11.86 17.73
C GLY A 138 -20.36 10.38 17.56
N ALA A 139 -19.43 9.59 17.04
CA ALA A 139 -19.07 8.28 17.60
C ALA A 139 -17.89 7.62 16.85
N GLY A 140 -16.71 7.66 17.48
CA GLY A 140 -15.86 6.46 17.57
C GLY A 140 -14.87 6.18 16.44
N GLY A 141 -13.59 6.40 16.75
CA GLY A 141 -12.47 5.69 16.13
C GLY A 141 -11.73 6.48 15.09
N TYR A 142 -11.06 7.56 15.49
CA TYR A 142 -10.06 8.20 14.64
C TYR A 142 -8.77 7.37 14.67
N TYR A 143 -8.44 6.72 13.55
CA TYR A 143 -7.21 5.94 13.37
C TYR A 143 -6.71 6.17 11.95
N GLY A 144 -5.69 7.00 11.79
CA GLY A 144 -5.10 7.20 10.47
C GLY A 144 -4.07 8.31 10.37
N ILE A 145 -4.14 9.38 11.17
CA ILE A 145 -3.24 10.54 11.02
C ILE A 145 -1.78 10.13 11.21
N SER A 146 -1.40 9.47 12.31
CA SER A 146 -0.03 8.98 12.53
C SER A 146 0.46 8.12 11.35
N TYR A 147 -0.40 7.26 10.82
CA TYR A 147 -0.08 6.40 9.69
C TYR A 147 0.08 7.18 8.37
N ALA A 148 -0.80 8.15 8.12
CA ALA A 148 -0.73 9.07 7.00
C ALA A 148 0.51 9.98 7.06
N LEU A 149 0.90 10.45 8.25
CA LEU A 149 2.15 11.20 8.47
C LEU A 149 3.37 10.33 8.17
N SER A 150 3.38 9.09 8.68
CA SER A 150 4.46 8.14 8.37
C SER A 150 4.54 7.84 6.88
N GLY A 151 3.40 7.65 6.22
CA GLY A 151 3.32 7.39 4.78
C GLY A 151 3.75 8.60 3.94
N ALA A 152 3.36 9.81 4.34
CA ALA A 152 3.84 11.05 3.72
C ALA A 152 5.36 11.17 3.82
N SER A 153 5.95 10.85 4.98
CA SER A 153 7.40 10.84 5.17
C SER A 153 8.11 9.84 4.26
N GLU A 154 7.62 8.60 4.19
CA GLU A 154 8.17 7.55 3.31
C GLU A 154 8.02 7.92 1.83
N ALA A 155 6.84 8.40 1.42
CA ALA A 155 6.58 8.85 0.06
C ALA A 155 7.51 10.00 -0.36
N CYS A 156 7.64 11.04 0.47
CA CYS A 156 8.57 12.13 0.22
C CYS A 156 10.03 11.65 0.18
N GLY A 157 10.41 10.69 1.02
CA GLY A 157 11.74 10.08 0.97
C GLY A 157 12.04 9.41 -0.38
N ILE A 158 11.08 8.65 -0.92
CA ILE A 158 11.21 8.02 -2.24
C ILE A 158 11.29 9.08 -3.36
N ILE A 159 10.42 10.09 -3.30
CA ILE A 159 10.41 11.20 -4.28
C ILE A 159 11.74 11.94 -4.26
N ASP A 160 12.23 12.32 -3.07
CA ASP A 160 13.47 13.07 -2.93
C ASP A 160 14.67 12.23 -3.40
N GLU A 161 14.70 10.90 -3.15
CA GLU A 161 15.72 10.02 -3.71
C GLU A 161 15.65 10.00 -5.26
N ALA A 162 14.47 9.78 -5.82
CA ALA A 162 14.28 9.65 -7.27
C ALA A 162 14.59 10.96 -8.03
N LEU A 163 14.26 12.12 -7.46
CA LEU A 163 14.50 13.42 -8.09
C LEU A 163 15.95 13.90 -7.94
N ASN A 164 16.70 13.39 -6.95
CA ASN A 164 18.04 13.87 -6.63
C ASN A 164 19.17 12.86 -6.94
N ASP A 165 18.88 11.64 -7.41
CA ASP A 165 19.90 10.65 -7.72
C ASP A 165 20.66 10.91 -9.04
N GLY A 166 20.23 11.91 -9.82
CA GLY A 166 20.87 12.33 -11.05
C GLY A 166 20.57 11.45 -12.28
N VAL A 167 19.63 10.49 -12.16
CA VAL A 167 19.20 9.62 -13.25
C VAL A 167 17.78 9.97 -13.67
N SER A 168 17.62 10.46 -14.89
CA SER A 168 16.28 10.70 -15.42
C SER A 168 15.65 9.40 -15.91
N ARG A 169 14.44 9.10 -15.45
CA ARG A 169 13.68 7.88 -15.76
C ARG A 169 12.31 8.16 -16.40
N GLY A 170 11.91 9.42 -16.53
CA GLY A 170 10.66 9.83 -17.18
C GLY A 170 9.42 9.75 -16.29
N ASN A 171 9.58 9.57 -14.98
CA ASN A 171 8.51 9.57 -13.97
C ASN A 171 8.51 10.83 -13.09
N GLU A 172 9.42 11.78 -13.33
CA GLU A 172 9.69 12.92 -12.45
C GLU A 172 8.48 13.86 -12.33
N GLU A 173 7.74 14.07 -13.42
CA GLU A 173 6.52 14.88 -13.41
C GLU A 173 5.42 14.23 -12.55
N ILE A 174 5.25 12.91 -12.64
CA ILE A 174 4.29 12.15 -11.82
C ILE A 174 4.68 12.25 -10.34
N LEU A 175 5.96 12.04 -10.02
CA LEU A 175 6.46 12.14 -8.65
C LEU A 175 6.34 13.56 -8.08
N THR A 176 6.53 14.59 -8.91
CA THR A 176 6.32 15.98 -8.51
C THR A 176 4.84 16.24 -8.21
N GLY A 177 3.93 15.74 -9.05
CA GLY A 177 2.49 15.83 -8.81
C GLY A 177 2.07 15.13 -7.52
N PHE A 178 2.59 13.93 -7.26
CA PHE A 178 2.39 13.24 -5.99
C PHE A 178 2.92 14.04 -4.80
N ARG A 179 4.09 14.67 -4.91
CA ARG A 179 4.62 15.54 -3.87
C ARG A 179 3.67 16.70 -3.56
N ASP A 180 3.15 17.34 -4.59
CA ASP A 180 2.21 18.45 -4.44
C ASP A 180 0.92 17.99 -3.75
N GLU A 181 0.38 16.82 -4.10
CA GLU A 181 -0.79 16.23 -3.43
C GLU A 181 -0.54 15.93 -1.94
N ILE A 182 0.65 15.43 -1.60
CA ILE A 182 1.07 15.20 -0.21
C ILE A 182 1.11 16.52 0.55
N LEU A 183 1.77 17.53 -0.01
CA LEU A 183 1.89 18.85 0.63
C LEU A 183 0.53 19.52 0.79
N THR A 184 -0.37 19.38 -0.18
CA THR A 184 -1.76 19.84 -0.07
C THR A 184 -2.50 19.11 1.05
N PHE A 185 -2.37 17.80 1.17
CA PHE A 185 -3.00 17.06 2.27
C PHE A 185 -2.52 17.54 3.64
N LEU A 186 -1.21 17.65 3.84
CA LEU A 186 -0.66 18.09 5.12
C LEU A 186 -1.09 19.53 5.45
N ARG A 187 -1.11 20.42 4.45
CA ARG A 187 -1.45 21.83 4.65
C ARG A 187 -2.94 22.08 4.83
N ASP A 188 -3.77 21.49 3.98
CA ASP A 188 -5.17 21.87 3.85
C ASP A 188 -6.07 20.95 4.67
N ASP A 189 -5.84 19.63 4.63
CA ASP A 189 -6.65 18.65 5.35
C ASP A 189 -6.21 18.52 6.83
N LEU A 190 -4.89 18.50 7.09
CA LEU A 190 -4.36 18.41 8.46
C LEU A 190 -4.05 19.78 9.10
N GLN A 191 -4.18 20.88 8.34
CA GLN A 191 -3.94 22.25 8.81
C GLN A 191 -2.54 22.43 9.43
N MET A 192 -1.52 21.75 8.88
CA MET A 192 -0.15 21.80 9.39
C MET A 192 0.55 23.12 9.03
N THR A 193 1.42 23.59 9.91
CA THR A 193 2.30 24.73 9.60
C THR A 193 3.44 24.27 8.68
N GLU A 194 4.07 25.20 7.96
CA GLU A 194 5.23 24.86 7.11
C GLU A 194 6.40 24.23 7.90
N GLU A 195 6.55 24.60 9.18
CA GLU A 195 7.55 24.01 10.08
C GLU A 195 7.22 22.56 10.47
N GLU A 196 5.93 22.25 10.64
CA GLU A 196 5.47 20.88 10.88
C GLU A 196 5.55 20.04 9.61
N ILE A 197 5.18 20.61 8.46
CA ILE A 197 5.31 19.97 7.15
C ILE A 197 6.78 19.61 6.89
N ALA A 198 7.71 20.54 7.10
CA ALA A 198 9.14 20.28 6.95
C ALA A 198 9.60 19.11 7.85
N GLN A 199 9.10 19.00 9.08
CA GLN A 199 9.43 17.87 9.96
C GLN A 199 8.93 16.52 9.44
N VAL A 200 7.78 16.49 8.75
CA VAL A 200 7.23 15.27 8.15
C VAL A 200 7.99 14.89 6.88
N THR A 201 8.27 15.86 6.02
CA THR A 201 8.77 15.61 4.66
C THR A 201 10.29 15.57 4.58
N GLU A 202 11.02 16.27 5.45
CA GLU A 202 12.47 16.21 5.46
C GLU A 202 12.96 14.97 6.24
N ARG A 203 13.87 14.22 5.63
CA ARG A 203 14.66 13.20 6.34
C ARG A 203 15.65 13.86 7.28
N SER A 204 15.17 14.37 8.40
CA SER A 204 16.01 14.64 9.56
C SER A 204 16.47 13.30 10.15
N GLY A 205 17.69 13.22 10.68
CA GLY A 205 18.23 11.96 11.24
C GLY A 205 17.48 11.39 12.46
N SER A 206 16.34 11.99 12.82
CA SER A 206 15.42 11.55 13.87
C SER A 206 14.02 11.41 13.27
N THR A 207 13.42 10.23 13.38
CA THR A 207 12.00 10.03 13.06
C THR A 207 11.14 10.83 14.06
N PRO A 208 10.25 11.71 13.60
CA PRO A 208 9.32 12.41 14.48
C PRO A 208 8.39 11.45 15.23
N ASP A 209 7.88 11.90 16.37
CA ASP A 209 6.87 11.19 17.13
C ASP A 209 5.48 11.45 16.50
N TRP A 210 5.06 10.52 15.63
CA TRP A 210 3.81 10.64 14.88
C TRP A 210 2.57 10.65 15.77
N ASP A 211 2.60 9.96 16.92
CA ASP A 211 1.48 9.90 17.86
C ASP A 211 1.33 11.25 18.60
N ALA A 212 2.45 11.87 18.95
CA ALA A 212 2.45 13.21 19.52
C ALA A 212 1.95 14.25 18.51
N MET A 213 2.40 14.19 17.26
CA MET A 213 1.91 15.07 16.19
C MET A 213 0.43 14.86 15.89
N GLU A 214 -0.04 13.61 15.85
CA GLU A 214 -1.45 13.28 15.69
C GLU A 214 -2.29 13.93 16.80
N THR A 215 -1.84 13.86 18.06
CA THR A 215 -2.56 14.50 19.18
C THR A 215 -2.74 16.01 18.96
N VAL A 216 -1.70 16.70 18.50
CA VAL A 216 -1.75 18.14 18.21
C VAL A 216 -2.69 18.45 17.05
N ILE A 217 -2.64 17.65 15.98
CA ILE A 217 -3.49 17.81 14.79
C ILE A 217 -4.96 17.57 15.16
N ARG A 218 -5.23 16.54 15.97
CA ARG A 218 -6.58 16.24 16.45
C ARG A 218 -7.18 17.36 17.27
N ASP A 219 -6.41 17.90 18.22
CA ASP A 219 -6.83 19.06 19.01
C ASP A 219 -7.12 20.28 18.11
N ARG A 220 -6.29 20.48 17.07
CA ARG A 220 -6.46 21.57 16.09
C ARG A 220 -7.73 21.40 15.25
N LEU A 221 -8.02 20.18 14.80
CA LEU A 221 -9.18 19.86 13.98
C LEU A 221 -10.47 19.70 14.82
N GLY A 222 -10.34 19.62 16.14
CA GLY A 222 -11.47 19.49 17.07
C GLY A 222 -12.06 18.08 17.14
N ILE A 223 -11.23 17.03 16.97
CA ILE A 223 -11.64 15.61 16.85
C ILE A 223 -10.98 14.65 17.87
#